data_AF-A0A2G2ADV0-F1
#
_entry.id   AF-A0A2G2ADV0-F1
#
_cell.length_a   1.000
_cell.length_b   1.000
_cell.length_c   1.000
_cell.angle_alpha   90.00
_cell.angle_beta   90.00
_cell.angle_gamma   90.00
#
_symmetry.space_group_name_H-M   'P 1'
#
loop_
_entity.id
_entity.type
_entity.pdbx_description
1 polymer ?
#
loop_
_entity_poly.entity_id
_entity_poly.type
_entity_poly.pdbx_seq_one_letter_code
_entity_poly.pdbx_strand_id
1 'polypeptide(L)'
;MGTSIVLAIFVTAVATYISRFLGVLSSEKIKETSKIFRWFNCLAYSTLAALIARMIVFPVGALSEVDYLIRFIVILLSILIFYFTRKNVVYPTVFSAIILTFLKGYF
;
A
#
# COMPACT_ATOMS: atom_id res chain seq x y z
N MET A 1 -20.87 -26.75 -1.79
CA MET A 1 -20.41 -25.37 -2.13
C MET A 1 -20.74 -24.34 -1.04
N GLY A 2 -21.96 -24.31 -0.48
CA GLY A 2 -22.31 -23.36 0.59
C GLY A 2 -21.45 -23.47 1.87
N THR A 3 -21.12 -24.68 2.31
CA THR A 3 -20.33 -24.92 3.54
C THR A 3 -18.92 -24.34 3.46
N SER A 4 -18.27 -24.43 2.28
CA SER A 4 -16.92 -23.88 2.05
C SER A 4 -16.91 -22.34 2.12
N ILE A 5 -17.96 -21.70 1.62
CA ILE A 5 -18.10 -20.23 1.66
C ILE A 5 -18.35 -19.77 3.10
N VAL A 6 -19.23 -20.47 3.84
CA VAL A 6 -19.49 -20.17 5.26
C VAL A 6 -18.23 -20.34 6.10
N LEU A 7 -17.46 -21.41 5.88
CA LEU A 7 -16.17 -21.62 6.55
C LEU A 7 -15.15 -20.52 6.18
N ALA A 8 -15.08 -20.11 4.91
CA ALA A 8 -14.19 -19.04 4.48
C ALA A 8 -14.55 -17.69 5.13
N ILE A 9 -15.84 -17.35 5.20
CA ILE A 9 -16.34 -16.14 5.88
C ILE A 9 -16.02 -16.22 7.37
N PHE A 10 -16.24 -17.37 8.01
CA PHE A 10 -15.95 -17.54 9.43
C PHE A 10 -14.46 -17.37 9.74
N VAL A 11 -13.59 -18.04 8.98
CA VAL A 11 -12.13 -17.94 9.14
C VAL A 11 -11.63 -16.52 8.89
N THR A 12 -12.11 -15.86 7.83
CA THR A 12 -11.70 -14.49 7.51
C THR A 12 -12.21 -13.47 8.53
N ALA A 13 -13.43 -13.66 9.04
CA ALA A 13 -13.96 -12.83 10.13
C ALA A 13 -13.14 -13.01 11.40
N VAL A 14 -12.91 -14.25 11.83
CA VAL A 14 -12.10 -14.56 13.03
C VAL A 14 -10.69 -13.99 12.90
N ALA A 15 -10.02 -14.20 11.77
CA ALA A 15 -8.68 -13.64 11.52
C ALA A 15 -8.66 -12.10 11.61
N THR A 16 -9.67 -11.44 11.04
CA THR A 16 -9.77 -9.96 11.05
C THR A 16 -10.03 -9.42 12.45
N TYR A 17 -10.96 -10.05 13.20
CA TYR A 17 -11.32 -9.60 14.54
C TYR A 17 -10.21 -9.85 15.56
N ILE A 18 -9.49 -10.98 15.46
CA ILE A 18 -8.32 -11.27 16.32
C ILE A 18 -7.24 -10.20 16.14
N SER A 19 -6.91 -9.85 14.89
CA SER A 19 -5.89 -8.82 14.61
C SER A 19 -6.29 -7.46 15.18
N ARG A 20 -7.57 -7.06 15.01
CA ARG A 20 -8.08 -5.81 15.57
C ARG A 20 -8.10 -5.82 17.11
N PHE A 21 -8.52 -6.91 17.73
CA PHE A 21 -8.58 -7.03 19.18
C PHE A 21 -7.18 -6.95 19.82
N LEU A 22 -6.20 -7.64 19.25
CA LEU A 22 -4.80 -7.55 19.67
C LEU A 22 -4.24 -6.14 19.48
N GLY A 23 -4.62 -5.45 18.39
CA GLY A 23 -4.26 -4.06 18.15
C GLY A 23 -4.75 -3.12 19.25
N VAL A 24 -6.01 -3.25 19.68
CA VAL A 24 -6.59 -2.41 20.75
C VAL A 24 -5.92 -2.69 22.10
N LEU A 25 -5.70 -3.96 22.46
CA LEU A 25 -5.01 -4.32 23.70
C LEU A 25 -3.56 -3.81 23.75
N SER A 26 -2.87 -3.84 22.61
CA SER A 26 -1.51 -3.32 22.49
C SER A 26 -1.47 -1.79 22.58
N SER A 27 -2.49 -1.10 22.04
CA SER A 27 -2.60 0.36 22.06
C SER A 27 -2.84 0.94 23.45
N GLU A 28 -3.48 0.20 24.36
CA GLU A 28 -3.74 0.68 25.73
C GLU A 28 -2.52 0.53 26.65
N LYS A 29 -1.64 -0.44 26.38
CA LYS A 29 -0.47 -0.74 27.22
C LYS A 29 0.85 -0.12 26.71
N ILE A 30 0.94 0.23 25.43
CA ILE A 30 2.19 0.71 24.82
C ILE A 30 2.07 2.20 24.50
N LYS A 31 2.79 3.03 25.25
CA LYS A 31 2.95 4.45 24.90
C LYS A 31 3.64 4.60 23.55
N GLU A 32 3.13 5.49 22.69
CA GLU A 32 3.70 5.86 21.37
C GLU A 32 5.21 6.20 21.43
N THR A 33 5.68 6.68 22.58
CA THR A 33 7.07 7.11 22.81
C THR A 33 8.03 5.97 23.18
N SER A 34 7.53 4.75 23.33
CA SER A 34 8.35 3.57 23.69
C SER A 34 9.28 3.14 22.55
N LYS A 35 10.50 2.70 22.91
CA LYS A 35 11.48 2.17 21.95
C LYS A 35 10.94 0.97 21.16
N ILE A 36 10.11 0.12 21.79
CA ILE A 36 9.52 -1.06 21.15
C ILE A 36 8.54 -0.65 20.04
N PHE A 37 7.69 0.35 20.29
CA PHE A 37 6.71 0.83 19.30
C PHE A 37 7.41 1.46 18.09
N ARG A 38 8.48 2.23 18.32
CA ARG A 38 9.29 2.78 17.23
C ARG A 38 9.98 1.70 16.39
N TRP A 39 10.47 0.63 17.02
CA TRP A 39 11.05 -0.51 16.31
C TRP A 39 10.00 -1.24 15.45
N PHE A 40 8.81 -1.48 15.99
CA PHE A 40 7.71 -2.06 15.23
C PHE A 40 7.25 -1.18 14.05
N ASN A 41 7.13 0.13 14.26
CA ASN A 41 6.86 1.07 13.16
C ASN A 41 7.94 0.99 12.08
N CYS A 42 9.22 0.93 12.46
CA CYS A 42 10.31 0.78 11.50
C CYS A 42 10.19 -0.53 10.69
N LEU A 43 9.84 -1.65 11.33
CA LEU A 43 9.55 -2.90 10.63
C LEU A 43 8.39 -2.76 9.65
N ALA A 44 7.27 -2.19 10.09
CA ALA A 44 6.09 -1.99 9.25
C ALA A 44 6.43 -1.12 8.03
N TYR A 45 7.08 0.02 8.22
CA TYR A 45 7.51 0.88 7.11
C TYR A 45 8.56 0.22 6.21
N SER A 46 9.46 -0.60 6.75
CA SER A 46 10.44 -1.35 5.97
C SER A 46 9.75 -2.39 5.06
N THR A 47 8.74 -3.10 5.56
CA THR A 47 7.97 -4.04 4.73
C THR A 47 7.19 -3.33 3.62
N LEU A 48 6.58 -2.17 3.92
CA LEU A 48 5.93 -1.35 2.90
C LEU A 48 6.92 -0.86 1.84
N ALA A 49 8.10 -0.39 2.25
CA ALA A 49 9.14 0.05 1.33
C ALA A 49 9.64 -1.11 0.45
N ALA A 50 9.84 -2.30 1.02
CA ALA A 50 10.23 -3.49 0.27
C ALA A 50 9.17 -3.91 -0.75
N LEU A 51 7.88 -3.84 -0.37
CA LEU A 51 6.77 -4.14 -1.27
C LEU A 51 6.70 -3.14 -2.44
N ILE A 52 6.85 -1.84 -2.15
CA ILE A 52 6.89 -0.79 -3.17
C ILE A 52 8.08 -1.00 -4.11
N ALA A 53 9.27 -1.28 -3.57
CA ALA A 53 10.45 -1.58 -4.37
C ALA A 53 10.24 -2.78 -5.30
N ARG A 54 9.63 -3.86 -4.79
CA ARG A 54 9.25 -5.02 -5.62
C ARG A 54 8.30 -4.63 -6.74
N MET A 55 7.29 -3.78 -6.48
CA MET A 55 6.32 -3.35 -7.50
C MET A 55 6.96 -2.51 -8.61
N ILE A 56 8.02 -1.75 -8.29
CA ILE A 56 8.76 -0.93 -9.26
C ILE A 56 9.73 -1.77 -10.09
N VAL A 57 10.55 -2.61 -9.44
CA VAL A 57 11.62 -3.39 -10.09
C VAL A 57 11.10 -4.66 -10.76
N PHE A 58 10.17 -5.38 -10.11
CA PHE A 58 9.57 -6.62 -10.59
C PHE A 58 8.04 -6.52 -10.61
N PRO A 59 7.48 -5.73 -11.54
CA PRO A 59 6.03 -5.58 -11.68
C PRO A 59 5.35 -6.91 -11.96
N VAL A 60 4.15 -7.06 -11.42
CA VAL A 60 3.27 -8.19 -11.70
C VAL A 60 1.91 -7.69 -12.17
N GLY A 61 1.24 -8.45 -13.04
CA GLY A 61 -0.08 -8.10 -13.57
C GLY A 61 -0.07 -6.95 -14.58
N ALA A 62 -1.15 -6.17 -14.63
CA ALA A 62 -1.37 -5.13 -15.65
C ALA A 62 -0.29 -4.02 -15.72
N LEU A 63 0.55 -3.89 -14.69
CA LEU A 63 1.67 -2.96 -14.74
C LEU A 63 2.81 -3.48 -15.62
N SER A 64 2.98 -4.79 -15.79
CA SER A 64 4.10 -5.39 -16.56
C SER A 64 4.10 -5.00 -18.03
N GLU A 65 2.95 -4.60 -18.57
CA GLU A 65 2.78 -4.13 -19.94
C GLU A 65 3.37 -2.73 -20.17
N VAL A 66 3.64 -1.97 -19.10
CA VAL A 66 4.16 -0.60 -19.17
C VAL A 66 5.69 -0.60 -19.05
N ASP A 67 6.38 0.13 -19.93
CA ASP A 67 7.84 0.27 -19.92
C ASP A 67 8.39 0.86 -18.60
N TYR A 68 9.59 0.43 -18.19
CA TYR A 68 10.24 0.88 -16.95
C TYR A 68 10.50 2.40 -16.92
N LEU A 69 10.85 3.00 -18.06
CA LEU A 69 11.14 4.44 -18.14
C LEU A 69 9.91 5.30 -17.84
N ILE A 70 8.77 4.92 -18.41
CA ILE A 70 7.49 5.58 -18.20
C ILE A 70 7.12 5.56 -16.72
N ARG A 71 7.25 4.39 -16.06
CA ARG A 71 6.89 4.27 -14.64
C ARG A 71 7.76 5.15 -13.76
N PHE A 72 9.06 5.22 -14.04
CA PHE A 72 9.98 6.05 -13.26
C PHE A 72 9.58 7.53 -13.36
N ILE A 73 9.23 8.02 -14.55
CA ILE A 73 8.75 9.38 -14.78
C ILE A 73 7.44 9.64 -14.04
N VAL A 74 6.46 8.73 -14.14
CA VAL A 74 5.15 8.87 -13.48
C VAL A 74 5.30 8.90 -11.96
N ILE A 75 6.17 8.06 -11.39
CA ILE A 75 6.46 8.04 -9.94
C ILE A 75 7.08 9.38 -9.53
N LEU A 76 8.06 9.88 -10.28
CA LEU A 76 8.75 11.13 -9.97
C LEU A 76 7.80 12.34 -10.04
N LEU A 77 6.93 12.38 -11.06
CA LEU A 77 5.89 13.40 -11.18
C LEU A 77 4.87 13.32 -10.04
N SER A 78 4.47 12.10 -9.64
CA SER A 78 3.52 11.88 -8.54
C SER A 78 4.09 12.37 -7.20
N ILE A 79 5.38 12.13 -6.94
CA ILE A 79 6.07 12.63 -5.74
C ILE A 79 6.13 14.16 -5.76
N LEU A 80 6.38 14.76 -6.92
CA LEU A 80 6.46 16.22 -7.06
C LEU A 80 5.11 16.88 -6.80
N ILE A 81 4.02 16.32 -7.35
CA ILE A 81 2.64 16.78 -7.09
C ILE A 81 2.24 16.58 -5.64
N PHE A 82 2.65 15.48 -5.01
CA PHE A 82 2.40 15.26 -3.58
C PHE A 82 2.99 16.38 -2.72
N TYR A 83 4.24 16.80 -3.02
CA TYR A 83 4.89 17.89 -2.29
C TYR A 83 4.20 19.23 -2.54
N PHE A 84 3.84 19.52 -3.79
CA PHE A 84 3.16 20.76 -4.16
C PHE A 84 1.74 20.86 -3.55
N THR A 85 1.05 19.73 -3.44
CA THR A 85 -0.34 19.64 -2.96
C THR A 85 -0.42 19.47 -1.44
N ARG A 86 0.41 20.18 -0.68
CA ARG A 86 0.36 20.20 0.81
C ARG A 86 0.34 18.80 1.47
N LYS A 87 0.92 17.77 0.84
CA LYS A 87 0.90 16.37 1.29
C LYS A 87 -0.47 15.67 1.22
N ASN A 88 -1.41 16.16 0.42
CA ASN A 88 -2.66 15.44 0.17
C ASN A 88 -2.41 14.27 -0.80
N VAL A 89 -2.72 13.06 -0.35
CA VAL A 89 -2.50 11.80 -1.11
C VAL A 89 -3.46 11.64 -2.30
N VAL A 90 -4.62 12.30 -2.28
CA VAL A 90 -5.67 12.09 -3.30
C VAL A 90 -5.27 12.60 -4.68
N TYR A 91 -4.73 13.82 -4.76
CA TYR A 91 -4.34 14.47 -6.01
C TYR A 91 -3.27 13.69 -6.82
N PRO A 92 -2.13 13.27 -6.24
CA PRO A 92 -1.15 12.50 -6.98
C PRO A 92 -1.67 11.12 -7.40
N THR A 93 -2.57 10.49 -6.62
CA THR A 93 -3.17 9.19 -7.01
C THR A 93 -4.10 9.33 -8.21
N VAL A 94 -4.99 10.32 -8.21
CA VAL A 94 -5.91 10.56 -9.35
C VAL A 94 -5.12 10.93 -10.60
N PHE A 95 -4.12 11.80 -10.45
CA PHE A 95 -3.28 12.22 -11.54
C PHE A 95 -2.44 11.08 -12.13
N SER A 96 -1.85 10.22 -11.28
CA SER A 96 -1.06 9.08 -11.75
C SER A 96 -1.93 8.06 -12.50
N ALA A 97 -3.15 7.81 -12.02
CA ALA A 97 -4.10 6.93 -12.69
C ALA A 97 -4.46 7.45 -14.09
N ILE A 98 -4.79 8.74 -14.19
CA ILE A 98 -5.12 9.39 -15.48
C ILE A 98 -3.94 9.27 -16.44
N ILE A 99 -2.74 9.66 -16.03
CA ILE A 99 -1.56 9.60 -16.90
C ILE A 99 -1.26 8.17 -17.34
N LEU A 100 -1.31 7.20 -16.43
CA LEU A 100 -0.99 5.82 -16.76
C LEU A 100 -2.00 5.23 -17.77
N THR A 101 -3.28 5.56 -17.61
CA THR A 101 -4.33 5.17 -18.57
C THR A 101 -4.12 5.82 -19.93
N PHE A 102 -3.83 7.13 -19.97
CA PHE A 102 -3.57 7.82 -21.24
C PHE A 102 -2.31 7.30 -21.94
N LEU A 103 -1.23 7.07 -21.20
CA LEU A 103 0.03 6.63 -21.79
C LEU A 103 -0.02 5.17 -22.28
N LYS A 104 -0.77 4.29 -21.59
CA LYS A 104 -1.10 2.96 -22.09
C LYS A 104 -2.00 3.00 -23.35
N GLY A 105 -2.82 4.04 -23.51
CA GLY A 105 -3.63 4.20 -24.72
C GLY A 105 -2.83 4.58 -25.97
N TYR A 106 -1.62 5.13 -25.79
CA TYR A 106 -0.75 5.60 -26.87
C TYR A 106 0.34 4.60 -27.28
N PHE A 107 0.61 3.59 -26.46
CA PHE A 107 1.69 2.59 -26.61
C PHE A 107 1.16 1.19 -26.32
#